data_AF-A0A914VDS8-F1
#
_entry.id   AF-A0A914VDS8-F1
#
_cell.length_a   1.000
_cell.length_b   1.000
_cell.length_c   1.000
_cell.angle_alpha   90.00
_cell.angle_beta   90.00
_cell.angle_gamma   90.00
#
_symmetry.space_group_name_H-M   'P 1'
#
loop_
_entity.id
_entity.type
_entity.pdbx_description
1 polymer ?
#
loop_
_entity_poly.entity_id
_entity_poly.type
_entity_poly.pdbx_seq_one_letter_code
_entity_poly.pdbx_strand_id
1 'polypeptide(L)'
;RVPHCLKCPPEDIKAVMKPDIVFFGEDLPSQFHQQITADKDKVDLLIVIGSSLKVRPVALIPSSIPPEVPQVLINREPLSHCTMDVELLGNCDDIISELCLRLGGDEWTKVPPAGTSLLQR
;
A
#
# COMPACT_ATOMS: atom_id res chain seq x y z
N ARG A 1 5.69 -17.86 -22.74
CA ARG A 1 6.97 -17.54 -23.42
C ARG A 1 7.58 -16.33 -22.72
N VAL A 2 8.90 -16.24 -22.59
CA VAL A 2 9.59 -15.08 -21.98
C VAL A 2 9.63 -13.93 -23.00
N PRO A 3 9.19 -12.69 -22.64
CA PRO A 3 9.22 -11.56 -23.56
C PRO A 3 10.65 -11.02 -23.72
N HIS A 4 11.07 -10.78 -24.97
CA HIS A 4 12.38 -10.24 -25.30
C HIS A 4 12.25 -8.92 -26.07
N CYS A 5 13.27 -8.06 -25.96
CA CYS A 5 13.34 -6.79 -26.66
C CYS A 5 13.45 -7.01 -28.17
N LEU A 6 12.62 -6.34 -28.95
CA LEU A 6 12.62 -6.44 -30.42
C LEU A 6 13.75 -5.64 -31.09
N LYS A 7 14.48 -4.82 -30.33
CA LYS A 7 15.54 -3.93 -30.84
C LYS A 7 16.95 -4.44 -30.52
N CYS A 8 17.10 -5.26 -29.48
CA CYS A 8 18.40 -5.83 -29.11
C CYS A 8 18.77 -7.00 -30.04
N PRO A 9 20.07 -7.32 -30.20
CA PRO A 9 20.51 -8.48 -30.98
C PRO A 9 19.89 -9.79 -30.46
N PRO A 10 19.43 -10.70 -31.33
CA PRO A 10 18.81 -11.97 -30.92
C PRO A 10 19.72 -12.89 -30.08
N GLU A 11 21.04 -12.76 -30.24
CA GLU A 11 22.05 -13.49 -29.47
C GLU A 11 22.21 -12.97 -28.03
N ASP A 12 21.69 -11.78 -27.71
CA ASP A 12 21.69 -11.26 -26.35
C ASP A 12 20.58 -11.89 -25.51
N ILE A 13 20.93 -13.01 -24.86
CA ILE A 13 20.05 -13.74 -23.95
C ILE A 13 19.59 -12.92 -22.73
N LYS A 14 20.21 -11.76 -22.45
CA LYS A 14 19.83 -10.87 -21.34
C LYS A 14 18.80 -9.81 -21.75
N ALA A 15 18.47 -9.69 -23.03
CA ALA A 15 17.49 -8.74 -23.56
C ALA A 15 16.04 -9.12 -23.24
N VAL A 16 15.78 -9.58 -22.02
CA VAL A 16 14.47 -9.91 -21.48
C VAL A 16 13.77 -8.62 -21.06
N MET A 17 12.51 -8.46 -21.46
CA MET A 17 11.70 -7.31 -21.05
C MET A 17 11.26 -7.49 -19.60
N LYS A 18 11.93 -6.80 -18.67
CA LYS A 18 11.51 -6.70 -17.27
C LYS A 18 10.35 -5.68 -17.17
N PRO A 19 9.21 -6.05 -16.57
CA PRO A 19 8.17 -5.06 -16.24
C PRO A 19 8.73 -3.98 -15.32
N ASP A 20 8.20 -2.76 -15.40
CA ASP A 20 8.63 -1.64 -14.57
C ASP A 20 8.13 -1.79 -13.12
N ILE A 21 8.74 -2.73 -12.40
CA ILE A 21 8.49 -3.05 -11.00
C ILE A 21 9.82 -3.13 -10.27
N VAL A 22 9.85 -2.64 -9.04
CA VAL A 22 11.06 -2.67 -8.20
C VAL A 22 11.26 -4.10 -7.68
N PHE A 23 12.36 -4.72 -8.06
CA PHE A 23 12.80 -6.00 -7.48
C PHE A 23 13.55 -5.76 -6.17
N PHE A 24 13.68 -6.81 -5.37
CA PHE A 24 14.52 -6.76 -4.18
C PHE A 24 15.97 -6.40 -4.55
N GLY A 25 16.52 -5.40 -3.86
CA GLY A 25 17.86 -4.88 -4.11
C GLY A 25 17.92 -3.74 -5.14
N GLU A 26 16.81 -3.44 -5.83
CA GLU A 26 16.70 -2.22 -6.64
C GLU A 26 16.25 -1.05 -5.76
N ASP A 27 16.70 0.15 -6.10
CA ASP A 27 16.24 1.38 -5.46
C ASP A 27 14.78 1.67 -5.83
N LEU A 28 14.05 2.27 -4.88
CA LEU A 28 12.75 2.83 -5.22
C LEU A 28 12.92 4.04 -6.16
N PRO A 29 11.90 4.34 -7.00
CA PRO A 29 11.88 5.56 -7.79
C PRO A 29 12.11 6.80 -6.92
N SER A 30 12.90 7.76 -7.39
CA SER A 30 13.21 8.99 -6.64
C SER A 30 11.96 9.76 -6.19
N GLN A 31 10.87 9.63 -6.95
CA GLN A 31 9.57 10.21 -6.62
C GLN A 31 9.07 9.76 -5.24
N PHE A 32 9.29 8.50 -4.85
CA PHE A 32 8.90 8.01 -3.52
C PHE A 32 9.51 8.87 -2.41
N HIS A 33 10.83 9.08 -2.46
CA HIS A 33 11.55 9.85 -1.44
C HIS A 33 11.13 11.33 -1.43
N GLN A 34 10.87 11.90 -2.61
CA GLN A 34 10.41 13.28 -2.75
C GLN A 34 9.03 13.48 -2.11
N GLN A 35 8.08 12.58 -2.38
CA GLN A 35 6.72 12.67 -1.81
C GLN A 35 6.74 12.48 -0.30
N ILE A 36 7.44 11.46 0.21
CA ILE A 36 7.57 11.26 1.66
C ILE A 36 8.17 12.49 2.35
N THR A 37 9.19 13.11 1.75
CA THR A 37 9.80 14.33 2.30
C THR A 37 8.82 15.51 2.31
N ALA A 38 7.96 15.61 1.30
CA ALA A 38 6.99 16.69 1.18
C ALA A 38 5.76 16.51 2.08
N ASP A 39 5.43 15.27 2.43
CA ASP A 39 4.19 14.89 3.13
C ASP A 39 4.41 14.70 4.64
N LYS A 40 5.59 14.25 5.07
CA LYS A 40 5.86 13.86 6.47
C LYS A 40 5.53 14.95 7.50
N ASP A 41 5.67 16.23 7.17
CA ASP A 41 5.44 17.35 8.09
C ASP A 41 4.03 17.97 7.92
N LYS A 42 3.21 17.43 7.02
CA LYS A 42 1.84 17.91 6.72
C LYS A 42 0.75 16.90 7.07
N VAL A 43 1.11 15.63 7.19
CA VAL A 43 0.18 14.55 7.52
C VAL A 43 -0.42 14.77 8.92
N ASP A 44 -1.73 14.56 9.02
CA ASP A 44 -2.51 14.67 10.26
C ASP A 44 -3.19 13.35 10.66
N LEU A 45 -3.13 12.32 9.81
CA LEU A 45 -3.59 10.96 10.06
C LEU A 45 -2.84 9.96 9.16
N LEU A 46 -2.32 8.86 9.74
CA LEU A 46 -1.76 7.73 9.00
C LEU A 46 -2.70 6.53 9.07
N ILE A 47 -3.04 5.95 7.91
CA ILE A 47 -3.81 4.71 7.82
C ILE A 47 -2.98 3.66 7.08
N VAL A 48 -2.70 2.53 7.74
CA VAL A 48 -2.02 1.37 7.15
C VAL A 48 -3.05 0.30 6.87
N ILE A 49 -3.24 -0.07 5.60
CA ILE A 49 -4.26 -1.05 5.17
C ILE A 49 -3.57 -2.24 4.49
N GLY A 50 -3.87 -3.45 4.94
CA GLY A 50 -3.51 -4.70 4.25
C GLY A 50 -2.00 -4.93 4.06
N SER A 51 -1.17 -4.35 4.92
CA SER A 51 0.30 -4.45 4.83
C SER A 51 0.90 -4.93 6.14
N SER A 52 1.84 -5.87 6.03
CA SER A 52 2.64 -6.33 7.17
C SER A 52 3.84 -5.42 7.48
N LEU A 53 4.09 -4.40 6.64
CA LEU A 53 5.21 -3.45 6.78
C LEU A 53 6.56 -4.13 7.07
N LYS A 54 6.88 -5.22 6.35
CA LYS A 54 8.16 -5.94 6.49
C LYS A 54 9.26 -5.44 5.55
N VAL A 55 8.89 -4.75 4.47
CA VAL A 55 9.82 -4.36 3.40
C VAL A 55 10.17 -2.88 3.52
N ARG A 56 11.47 -2.60 3.65
CA ARG A 56 12.01 -1.24 3.62
C ARG A 56 12.11 -0.73 2.17
N PRO A 57 12.01 0.59 1.95
CA PRO A 57 11.88 1.65 2.95
C PRO A 57 10.44 1.96 3.40
N VAL A 58 9.41 1.40 2.76
CA VAL A 58 7.98 1.69 3.09
C VAL A 58 7.66 1.39 4.56
N ALA A 59 8.22 0.32 5.11
CA ALA A 59 8.08 -0.03 6.53
C ALA A 59 8.54 1.06 7.53
N LEU A 60 9.32 2.05 7.09
CA LEU A 60 9.84 3.13 7.94
C LEU A 60 8.92 4.34 8.01
N ILE A 61 7.88 4.41 7.18
CA ILE A 61 6.97 5.57 7.12
C ILE A 61 6.32 5.86 8.49
N PRO A 62 5.76 4.88 9.24
CA PRO A 62 5.17 5.14 10.55
C PRO A 62 6.12 5.82 11.55
N SER A 63 7.41 5.48 11.47
CA SER A 63 8.46 6.07 12.31
C SER A 63 9.06 7.36 11.76
N SER A 64 8.68 7.78 10.55
CA SER A 64 9.24 8.95 9.86
C SER A 64 8.35 10.20 9.94
N ILE A 65 7.14 10.06 10.47
CA ILE A 65 6.16 11.14 10.67
C ILE A 65 6.13 11.57 12.14
N PRO A 66 5.60 12.77 12.47
CA PRO A 66 5.53 13.24 13.85
C PRO A 66 4.75 12.26 14.75
N PRO A 67 5.23 11.99 15.97
CA PRO A 67 4.65 10.98 16.87
C PRO A 67 3.24 11.33 17.37
N GLU A 68 2.83 12.60 17.30
CA GLU A 68 1.49 13.06 17.63
C GLU A 68 0.44 12.73 16.56
N VAL A 69 0.86 12.35 15.35
CA VAL A 69 -0.05 12.00 14.27
C VAL A 69 -0.70 10.66 14.57
N PRO A 70 -2.05 10.58 14.67
CA PRO A 70 -2.73 9.33 14.93
C PRO A 70 -2.45 8.29 13.85
N GLN A 71 -2.22 7.04 14.27
CA GLN A 71 -1.89 5.92 13.40
C GLN A 71 -2.91 4.79 13.55
N VAL A 72 -3.58 4.45 12.44
CA VAL A 72 -4.62 3.42 12.39
C VAL A 72 -4.16 2.25 11.54
N LEU A 73 -4.27 1.03 12.06
CA LEU A 73 -4.02 -0.21 11.34
C LEU A 73 -5.34 -0.89 10.97
N ILE A 74 -5.48 -1.24 9.70
CA ILE A 74 -6.53 -2.11 9.18
C ILE A 74 -5.83 -3.32 8.55
N ASN A 75 -5.78 -4.44 9.26
CA ASN A 75 -5.05 -5.61 8.77
C ASN A 75 -5.61 -6.91 9.33
N ARG A 76 -5.25 -8.05 8.73
CA ARG A 76 -5.66 -9.36 9.26
C ARG A 76 -4.96 -9.72 10.57
N GLU A 77 -3.73 -9.23 10.74
CA GLU A 77 -2.85 -9.55 11.87
C GLU A 77 -2.23 -8.25 12.40
N PRO A 78 -1.93 -8.18 13.72
CA PRO A 78 -1.23 -7.05 14.31
C PRO A 78 0.21 -6.96 13.80
N LEU A 79 0.85 -5.79 13.99
CA LEU A 79 2.27 -5.59 13.68
C LEU A 79 3.12 -5.77 14.94
N SER A 80 4.06 -6.71 14.92
CA SER A 80 4.91 -6.97 16.10
C SER A 80 5.99 -5.91 16.34
N HIS A 81 6.27 -5.06 15.35
CA HIS A 81 7.38 -4.11 15.33
C HIS A 81 6.94 -2.64 15.23
N CYS A 82 5.64 -2.37 15.32
CA CYS A 82 5.08 -1.02 15.27
C CYS A 82 3.86 -0.95 16.18
N THR A 83 3.76 0.12 16.98
CA THR A 83 2.60 0.36 17.84
C THR A 83 1.68 1.35 17.13
N MET A 84 0.40 1.00 17.03
CA MET A 84 -0.63 1.80 16.37
C MET A 84 -1.64 2.25 17.44
N ASP A 85 -2.23 3.43 17.27
CA ASP A 85 -3.21 3.95 18.23
C ASP A 85 -4.51 3.17 18.19
N VAL A 86 -4.90 2.73 17.00
CA VAL A 86 -6.08 1.90 16.76
C VAL A 86 -5.74 0.74 15.83
N GLU A 87 -6.11 -0.46 16.25
CA GLU A 87 -5.97 -1.68 15.44
C GLU A 87 -7.35 -2.28 15.13
N LEU A 88 -7.71 -2.26 13.86
CA LEU A 88 -8.91 -2.91 13.32
C LEU A 88 -8.47 -4.21 12.65
N LEU A 89 -8.69 -5.32 13.35
CA LEU A 89 -8.19 -6.63 12.93
C LEU A 89 -9.27 -7.46 12.24
N GLY A 90 -9.01 -7.88 11.00
CA GLY A 90 -9.95 -8.65 10.18
C GLY A 90 -9.70 -8.51 8.68
N ASN A 91 -10.69 -8.92 7.88
CA ASN A 91 -10.65 -8.66 6.46
C ASN A 91 -10.79 -7.15 6.20
N CYS A 92 -9.89 -6.59 5.39
CA CYS A 92 -9.89 -5.16 5.11
C CYS A 92 -11.19 -4.70 4.44
N ASP A 93 -11.77 -5.50 3.54
CA ASP A 93 -13.02 -5.14 2.87
C ASP A 93 -14.20 -5.05 3.86
N ASP A 94 -14.27 -5.96 4.83
CA ASP A 94 -15.33 -5.96 5.86
C ASP A 94 -15.20 -4.73 6.76
N ILE A 95 -13.97 -4.42 7.20
CA ILE A 95 -13.69 -3.27 8.05
C ILE A 95 -13.97 -1.96 7.31
N ILE A 96 -13.53 -1.84 6.05
CA ILE A 96 -13.79 -0.65 5.23
C ILE A 96 -15.29 -0.51 4.97
N SER A 97 -16.00 -1.61 4.72
CA SER A 97 -17.47 -1.58 4.56
C SER A 97 -18.16 -1.02 5.81
N GLU A 98 -17.76 -1.48 7.00
CA GLU A 98 -18.29 -0.96 8.27
C GLU A 98 -17.94 0.52 8.49
N LEU A 99 -16.70 0.94 8.16
CA LEU A 99 -16.30 2.34 8.23
C LEU A 99 -17.13 3.22 7.28
N CYS A 100 -17.37 2.77 6.05
CA CYS A 100 -18.23 3.46 5.09
C CYS A 100 -19.67 3.61 5.61
N LEU A 101 -20.24 2.56 6.20
CA LEU A 101 -21.57 2.61 6.81
C LEU A 101 -21.65 3.62 7.95
N ARG A 102 -20.61 3.69 8.79
CA ARG A 102 -20.54 4.62 9.94
C ARG A 102 -20.29 6.07 9.55
N LEU A 103 -19.47 6.31 8.52
CA LEU A 103 -19.23 7.65 8.00
C LEU A 103 -20.53 8.28 7.45
N GLY A 104 -21.45 7.44 6.96
CA GLY A 104 -22.76 7.87 6.49
C GLY A 104 -22.69 8.69 5.19
N GLY A 105 -23.86 8.96 4.60
CA GLY A 105 -23.99 9.72 3.35
C GLY A 105 -24.29 8.87 2.12
N ASP A 106 -24.93 9.49 1.13
CA ASP A 106 -25.44 8.83 -0.08
C ASP A 106 -24.35 8.17 -0.93
N GLU A 107 -23.10 8.60 -0.80
CA GLU A 107 -21.95 8.06 -1.54
C GLU A 107 -21.38 6.80 -0.87
N TRP A 108 -21.30 6.79 0.47
CA TRP A 108 -20.70 5.70 1.24
C TRP A 108 -21.65 4.52 1.47
N THR A 109 -22.97 4.76 1.38
CA THR A 109 -24.01 3.73 1.48
C THR A 109 -24.21 2.92 0.20
N LYS A 110 -23.63 3.36 -0.93
CA LYS A 110 -23.65 2.63 -2.21
C LYS A 110 -22.47 1.67 -2.38
N VAL A 111 -21.54 1.64 -1.43
CA VAL A 111 -20.39 0.72 -1.48
C VAL A 111 -20.92 -0.71 -1.40
N PRO A 112 -20.64 -1.58 -2.40
CA PRO A 112 -21.10 -2.95 -2.36
C PRO A 112 -20.59 -3.65 -1.10
N PRO A 113 -21.37 -4.55 -0.48
CA PRO A 113 -20.88 -5.35 0.63
C PRO A 113 -19.58 -6.06 0.25
N ALA A 114 -18.69 -6.22 1.23
CA ALA A 114 -17.50 -7.05 1.08
C ALA A 114 -17.85 -8.43 0.49
N GLY A 115 -17.07 -8.90 -0.48
CA GLY A 115 -17.33 -10.14 -1.23
C GLY A 115 -18.09 -9.96 -2.56
N THR A 116 -18.52 -8.75 -2.91
CA THR A 116 -19.04 -8.47 -4.25
C THR A 116 -17.86 -8.32 -5.22
N SER A 117 -17.57 -9.37 -6.00
CA SER A 117 -16.45 -9.37 -6.96
C SER A 117 -16.52 -8.17 -7.91
N LEU A 118 -15.54 -7.27 -7.82
CA LEU A 118 -15.32 -6.20 -8.81
C LEU A 118 -14.70 -6.73 -10.12
N LEU A 119 -14.39 -8.02 -10.20
CA LEU A 119 -13.89 -8.70 -11.40
C LEU A 119 -15.08 -9.31 -12.19
N GLN A 120 -15.90 -8.44 -12.76
CA GLN A 120 -16.73 -8.75 -13.92
C GLN A 120 -16.57 -7.62 -14.95
N ARG A 121 -15.37 -7.48 -15.49
CA ARG A 121 -15.13 -6.81 -16.77
C ARG A 121 -14.03 -7.53 -17.52
#